data_AF-A0A7C0XJ53-F1
#
_entry.id   AF-A0A7C0XJ53-F1
#
_cell.length_a   1.000
_cell.length_b   1.000
_cell.length_c   1.000
_cell.angle_alpha   90.00
_cell.angle_beta   90.00
_cell.angle_gamma   90.00
#
_symmetry.space_group_name_H-M   'P 1'
#
loop_
_entity.id
_entity.type
_entity.pdbx_description
1 polymer ?
#
loop_
_entity_poly.entity_id
_entity_poly.type
_entity_poly.pdbx_seq_one_letter_code
_entity_poly.pdbx_strand_id
1 'polypeptide(L)'
;MGTFITNSEEKSLKERLQTLIGNSAELKFLVGFFYFSGIRELYETLKTLYESEALKEEHLKILVGLNIDKSAYGIYESARKQRIYSGNKLKKDFYKS
;
A
#
# COMPACT_ATOMS: atom_id res chain seq x y z
N MET A 1 -3.16 25.52 14.17
CA MET A 1 -3.78 24.19 13.98
C MET A 1 -3.18 23.61 12.71
N GLY A 2 -2.29 22.62 12.83
CA GLY A 2 -1.57 22.06 11.69
C GLY A 2 -2.46 21.09 10.90
N THR A 3 -2.77 21.43 9.67
CA THR A 3 -3.57 20.61 8.75
C THR A 3 -2.75 19.50 8.09
N PHE A 4 -1.43 19.58 8.16
CA PHE A 4 -0.52 18.61 7.58
C PHE A 4 -0.25 17.45 8.54
N ILE A 5 -0.36 16.23 8.01
CA ILE A 5 0.05 15.02 8.70
C ILE A 5 1.46 14.70 8.21
N THR A 6 2.45 14.96 9.05
CA THR A 6 3.85 14.58 8.82
C THR A 6 4.21 13.48 9.81
N ASN A 7 5.35 12.82 9.60
CA ASN A 7 5.87 11.86 10.56
C ASN A 7 6.88 12.56 11.48
N SER A 8 6.39 13.45 12.36
CA SER A 8 7.21 14.17 13.35
C SER A 8 7.14 13.47 14.71
N GLU A 9 8.08 13.75 15.61
CA GLU A 9 8.20 13.10 16.92
C GLU A 9 6.90 13.13 17.76
N GLU A 10 6.07 14.16 17.57
CA GLU A 10 4.85 14.36 18.36
C GLU A 10 3.57 13.79 17.71
N LYS A 11 3.57 13.52 16.39
CA LYS A 11 2.38 13.05 15.66
C LYS A 11 2.82 12.18 14.49
N SER A 12 2.54 10.88 14.57
CA SER A 12 2.77 9.97 13.45
C SER A 12 1.56 9.92 12.50
N LEU A 13 1.82 9.66 11.21
CA LEU A 13 0.77 9.38 10.24
C LEU A 13 -0.09 8.17 10.67
N LYS A 14 0.55 7.19 11.30
CA LYS A 14 -0.10 5.98 11.83
C LYS A 14 -1.18 6.33 12.86
N GLU A 15 -0.81 7.00 13.95
CA GLU A 15 -1.77 7.35 15.03
C GLU A 15 -2.91 8.22 14.50
N ARG A 16 -2.58 9.12 13.56
CA ARG A 16 -3.59 9.97 12.94
C ARG A 16 -4.58 9.15 12.10
N LEU A 17 -4.11 8.21 11.30
CA LEU A 17 -4.97 7.30 10.53
C LEU A 17 -5.86 6.47 11.46
N GLN A 18 -5.31 5.89 12.52
CA GLN A 18 -6.09 5.11 13.50
C GLN A 18 -7.20 5.95 14.14
N THR A 19 -6.88 7.19 14.53
CA THR A 19 -7.85 8.14 15.07
C THR A 19 -8.95 8.47 14.07
N LEU A 20 -8.60 8.68 12.80
CA LEU A 20 -9.57 8.97 11.74
C LEU A 20 -10.48 7.76 11.48
N ILE A 21 -9.92 6.55 11.44
CA ILE A 21 -10.68 5.30 11.21
C ILE A 21 -11.67 5.05 12.34
N GLY A 22 -11.28 5.27 13.60
CA GLY A 22 -12.17 5.08 14.74
C GLY A 22 -13.31 6.11 14.84
N ASN A 23 -13.07 7.36 14.40
CA ASN A 23 -14.01 8.47 14.61
C ASN A 23 -14.82 8.87 13.36
N SER A 24 -14.59 8.23 12.22
CA SER A 24 -15.29 8.55 10.96
C SER A 24 -16.39 7.53 10.68
N ALA A 25 -17.49 7.95 10.05
CA ALA A 25 -18.51 7.02 9.57
C ALA A 25 -18.13 6.37 8.23
N GLU A 26 -17.37 7.09 7.39
CA GLU A 26 -16.85 6.62 6.11
C GLU A 26 -15.50 7.31 5.85
N LEU A 27 -14.55 6.58 5.30
CA LEU A 27 -13.25 7.09 4.85
C LEU A 27 -13.00 6.73 3.39
N LYS A 28 -12.60 7.72 2.61
CA LYS A 28 -12.24 7.58 1.20
C LYS A 28 -10.80 8.04 0.98
N PHE A 29 -9.94 7.13 0.57
CA PHE A 29 -8.55 7.40 0.24
C PHE A 29 -8.33 7.33 -1.26
N LEU A 30 -7.68 8.35 -1.81
CA LEU A 30 -7.12 8.34 -3.16
C LEU A 30 -5.60 8.38 -3.02
N VAL A 31 -4.93 7.31 -3.42
CA VAL A 31 -3.48 7.17 -3.26
C VAL A 31 -2.83 6.77 -4.59
N GLY A 32 -1.62 7.24 -4.87
CA GLY A 32 -0.87 6.85 -6.07
C GLY A 32 -0.21 5.47 -5.97
N PHE A 33 0.11 5.02 -4.76
CA PHE A 33 0.67 3.70 -4.50
C PHE A 33 0.22 3.21 -3.13
N PHE A 34 0.16 1.90 -2.97
CA PHE A 34 -0.25 1.29 -1.71
C PHE A 34 0.54 0.00 -1.48
N TYR A 35 1.41 0.01 -0.47
CA TYR A 35 2.23 -1.14 -0.11
C TYR A 35 1.50 -2.06 0.87
N PHE A 36 1.76 -3.37 0.79
CA PHE A 36 1.21 -4.35 1.73
C PHE A 36 1.56 -4.06 3.18
N SER A 37 2.74 -3.46 3.44
CA SER A 37 3.12 -3.03 4.78
C SER A 37 2.03 -2.14 5.39
N GLY A 38 1.56 -1.12 4.65
CA GLY A 38 0.55 -0.15 5.07
C GLY A 38 -0.82 -0.72 5.43
N ILE A 39 -1.17 -1.93 4.94
CA ILE A 39 -2.42 -2.60 5.30
C ILE A 39 -2.40 -2.98 6.78
N ARG A 40 -1.24 -3.39 7.30
CA ARG A 40 -1.13 -3.87 8.67
C ARG A 40 -1.49 -2.78 9.67
N GLU A 41 -1.13 -1.53 9.39
CA GLU A 41 -1.46 -0.38 10.23
C GLU A 41 -2.96 -0.06 10.23
N LEU A 42 -3.67 -0.33 9.14
CA LEU A 42 -5.12 -0.16 9.05
C LEU A 42 -5.87 -1.32 9.70
N TYR A 43 -5.35 -2.55 9.51
CA TYR A 43 -6.01 -3.80 9.88
C TYR A 43 -6.36 -3.88 11.36
N GLU A 44 -5.43 -3.54 12.26
CA GLU A 44 -5.68 -3.66 13.70
C GLU A 44 -6.86 -2.79 14.15
N THR A 45 -6.97 -1.55 13.66
CA THR A 45 -8.08 -0.66 14.01
C THR A 45 -9.40 -1.16 13.41
N LEU A 46 -9.39 -1.65 12.17
CA LEU A 46 -10.59 -2.23 11.55
C LEU A 46 -11.04 -3.50 12.28
N LYS A 47 -10.10 -4.33 12.72
CA LYS A 47 -10.37 -5.55 13.51
C LYS A 47 -11.02 -5.20 14.84
N THR A 48 -10.49 -4.22 15.57
CA THR A 48 -11.12 -3.74 16.82
C THR A 48 -12.54 -3.21 16.58
N LEU A 49 -12.77 -2.46 15.51
CA LEU A 49 -14.12 -1.98 15.15
C LEU A 49 -15.06 -3.14 14.80
N TYR A 50 -14.56 -4.17 14.11
CA TYR A 50 -15.32 -5.36 13.78
C TYR A 50 -15.71 -6.15 15.04
N GLU A 51 -14.76 -6.40 15.94
CA GLU A 51 -14.96 -7.14 17.19
C GLU A 51 -15.90 -6.41 18.17
N SER A 52 -15.96 -5.08 18.10
CA SER A 52 -16.85 -4.25 18.91
C SER A 52 -18.21 -3.98 18.24
N GLU A 53 -18.50 -4.61 17.10
CA GLU A 53 -19.71 -4.40 16.28
C GLU A 53 -19.92 -2.93 15.85
N ALA A 54 -18.86 -2.12 15.92
CA ALA A 54 -18.87 -0.71 15.54
C ALA A 54 -18.51 -0.48 14.07
N LEU A 55 -17.99 -1.51 13.38
CA LEU A 55 -17.63 -1.44 11.97
C LEU A 55 -18.88 -1.41 11.09
N LYS A 56 -19.03 -0.32 10.33
CA LYS A 56 -20.16 -0.11 9.42
C LYS A 56 -19.88 -0.70 8.04
N GLU A 57 -20.95 -0.96 7.30
CA GLU A 57 -20.83 -1.23 5.87
C GLU A 57 -20.15 -0.04 5.18
N GLU A 58 -19.28 -0.33 4.21
CA GLU A 58 -18.57 0.69 3.43
C GLU A 58 -17.66 1.66 4.22
N HIS A 59 -17.28 1.32 5.46
CA HIS A 59 -16.50 2.19 6.36
C HIS A 59 -15.18 2.72 5.77
N LEU A 60 -14.54 1.94 4.87
CA LEU A 60 -13.25 2.26 4.28
C LEU A 60 -13.23 1.93 2.78
N LYS A 61 -12.91 2.94 1.96
CA LYS A 61 -12.73 2.83 0.50
C LYS A 61 -11.35 3.36 0.12
N ILE A 62 -10.57 2.56 -0.60
CA ILE A 62 -9.25 2.95 -1.07
C ILE A 62 -9.21 2.80 -2.59
N LEU A 63 -9.04 3.92 -3.29
CA LEU A 63 -8.77 3.96 -4.73
C LEU A 63 -7.26 4.16 -4.92
N VAL A 64 -6.62 3.16 -5.50
CA VAL A 64 -5.17 3.19 -5.77
C VAL A 64 -4.95 3.45 -7.26
N GLY A 65 -4.42 4.63 -7.58
CA GLY A 65 -3.99 4.98 -8.92
C GLY A 65 -2.62 4.38 -9.24
N LEU A 66 -2.56 3.08 -9.48
CA LEU A 66 -1.32 2.41 -9.85
C LEU A 66 -0.96 2.70 -11.31
N ASN A 67 0.17 3.35 -11.54
CA ASN A 67 0.80 3.38 -12.87
C ASN A 67 1.67 2.13 -13.02
N ILE A 68 1.01 1.00 -13.27
CA ILE A 68 1.67 -0.28 -13.51
C ILE A 68 2.15 -0.33 -14.96
N ASP A 69 3.39 -0.74 -15.13
CA ASP A 69 3.94 -1.00 -16.46
C ASP A 69 3.08 -2.05 -17.18
N LYS A 70 2.98 -1.98 -18.51
CA LYS A 70 2.22 -2.96 -19.31
C LYS A 70 2.68 -4.39 -19.08
N SER A 71 3.91 -4.59 -18.60
CA SER A 71 4.47 -5.87 -18.22
C SER A 71 4.00 -6.45 -16.89
N ALA A 72 3.33 -5.67 -16.03
CA ALA A 72 2.91 -6.14 -14.72
C ALA A 72 1.86 -7.28 -14.75
N TYR A 73 1.25 -7.54 -15.90
CA TYR A 73 0.27 -8.62 -16.11
C TYR A 73 0.74 -9.73 -17.08
N GLY A 74 1.98 -9.67 -17.56
CA GLY A 74 2.52 -10.63 -18.53
C GLY A 74 3.54 -11.57 -17.91
N ILE A 75 3.54 -12.83 -18.35
CA ILE A 75 4.70 -13.71 -18.19
C ILE A 75 5.60 -13.46 -19.40
N TYR A 76 6.84 -13.03 -19.16
CA TYR A 76 7.81 -12.77 -20.21
C TYR A 76 8.86 -13.87 -20.24
N GLU A 77 8.96 -14.54 -21.39
CA GLU A 77 10.07 -15.44 -21.67
C GLU A 77 11.15 -14.68 -22.44
N SER A 78 12.36 -14.62 -21.87
CA SER A 78 13.51 -14.00 -22.50
C SER A 78 14.49 -15.10 -22.91
N ALA A 79 14.71 -15.26 -24.22
CA ALA A 79 15.68 -16.22 -24.75
C ALA A 79 17.11 -15.80 -24.37
N ARG A 80 17.89 -16.70 -23.75
CA ARG A 80 19.26 -16.40 -23.29
C ARG A 80 20.31 -17.27 -23.97
N LYS A 81 21.42 -16.65 -24.39
CA LYS A 81 22.59 -17.33 -24.97
C LYS A 81 23.60 -17.87 -23.94
N GLN A 82 23.48 -17.58 -22.63
CA GLN A 82 24.51 -17.89 -21.63
C GLN A 82 23.96 -18.47 -20.32
N ARG A 83 24.58 -19.55 -19.81
CA ARG A 83 24.15 -20.39 -18.67
C ARG A 83 24.69 -19.96 -17.28
N ILE A 84 25.11 -18.71 -17.07
CA ILE A 84 25.68 -18.29 -15.77
C ILE A 84 24.68 -17.43 -15.01
N TYR A 85 24.23 -17.96 -13.87
CA TYR A 85 23.17 -17.39 -13.05
C TYR A 85 23.74 -16.54 -11.92
N SER A 86 23.48 -15.23 -11.99
CA SER A 86 23.54 -14.33 -10.84
C SER A 86 22.26 -13.49 -10.85
N GLY A 87 21.46 -13.58 -9.78
CA GLY A 87 20.19 -12.86 -9.65
C GLY A 87 20.31 -11.34 -9.89
N ASN A 88 21.46 -10.75 -9.52
CA ASN A 88 21.73 -9.34 -9.75
C ASN A 88 22.05 -9.02 -11.21
N LYS A 89 22.70 -9.93 -11.94
CA LYS A 89 22.96 -9.78 -13.38
C LYS A 89 21.67 -9.92 -14.18
N LEU A 90 20.82 -10.88 -13.80
CA LEU A 90 19.48 -11.10 -14.36
C LEU A 90 18.61 -9.84 -14.31
N LYS A 91 18.55 -9.18 -13.14
CA LYS A 91 17.82 -7.91 -12.98
C LYS A 91 18.40 -6.81 -13.88
N LYS A 92 19.73 -6.63 -13.90
CA LYS A 92 20.38 -5.61 -14.72
C LYS A 92 20.13 -5.79 -16.21
N ASP A 93 20.13 -7.01 -16.71
CA ASP A 93 19.85 -7.29 -18.13
C ASP A 93 18.40 -6.95 -18.50
N PHE A 94 17.45 -7.32 -17.64
CA PHE A 94 16.02 -7.00 -17.84
C PHE A 94 15.79 -5.49 -17.94
N TYR A 95 16.37 -4.69 -17.04
CA TYR A 95 16.24 -3.23 -17.08
C TYR A 95 16.95 -2.54 -18.25
N LYS A 96 17.79 -3.26 -19.00
CA LYS A 96 18.52 -2.73 -20.18
C LYS A 96 17.91 -3.16 -21.51
N SER A 97 16.96 -4.10 -21.49
CA SER A 97 16.25 -4.60 -22.67
C SER A 97 15.12 -3.65 -23.02
#